data_AF-A0A9E5HA28-F1
#
_entry.id   AF-A0A9E5HA28-F1
#
_cell.length_a   1.000
_cell.length_b   1.000
_cell.length_c   1.000
_cell.angle_alpha   90.00
_cell.angle_beta   90.00
_cell.angle_gamma   90.00
#
_symmetry.space_group_name_H-M   'P 1'
#
loop_
_entity.id
_entity.type
_entity.pdbx_description
1 polymer ?
#
loop_
_entity_poly.entity_id
_entity_poly.type
_entity_poly.pdbx_seq_one_letter_code
_entity_poly.pdbx_strand_id
1 'polypeptide(L)' 'MKIMTLSQTDANFQFINKIREHLRITYKVCDTTETDILARKLGFINSAGQPTQLGKRLANIFDQTNISSEL' A
#
# COMPACT_ATOMS: atom_id res chain seq x y z
N MET A 1 -27.06 -6.27 12.88
CA MET A 1 -26.00 -5.47 12.24
C MET A 1 -24.70 -5.78 12.95
N LYS A 2 -23.78 -6.47 12.27
CA LYS A 2 -22.50 -6.88 12.85
C LYS A 2 -21.58 -5.66 12.77
N ILE A 3 -21.21 -5.09 13.91
CA ILE A 3 -20.12 -4.12 14.01
C ILE A 3 -18.87 -4.89 13.55
N MET A 4 -18.53 -4.79 12.26
CA MET A 4 -17.25 -5.25 11.76
C MET A 4 -16.22 -4.42 12.52
N THR A 5 -15.54 -5.03 13.48
CA THR A 5 -14.20 -4.58 13.84
C THR A 5 -13.47 -4.40 12.52
N LEU A 6 -13.32 -3.15 12.06
CA LEU A 6 -12.36 -2.75 11.04
C LEU A 6 -11.03 -3.23 11.58
N SER A 7 -10.67 -4.47 11.25
CA SER A 7 -9.59 -5.14 11.94
C SER A 7 -8.31 -4.47 11.46
N GLN A 8 -7.32 -4.40 12.34
CA GLN A 8 -6.01 -3.88 11.96
C GLN A 8 -5.44 -4.61 10.72
N THR A 9 -5.86 -5.86 10.51
CA THR A 9 -5.59 -6.68 9.32
C THR A 9 -6.18 -6.10 8.04
N ASP A 10 -7.43 -5.60 8.07
CA ASP A 10 -8.09 -4.98 6.91
C ASP A 10 -7.40 -3.67 6.51
N ALA A 11 -7.04 -2.84 7.49
CA ALA A 11 -6.33 -1.58 7.23
C ALA A 11 -4.93 -1.83 6.64
N ASN A 12 -4.18 -2.79 7.20
CA ASN A 12 -2.87 -3.16 6.67
C ASN A 12 -2.96 -3.72 5.25
N PHE A 13 -4.00 -4.51 4.96
CA PHE A 13 -4.23 -5.02 3.61
C PHE A 13 -4.51 -3.90 2.60
N GLN A 14 -5.33 -2.91 2.97
CA GLN A 14 -5.57 -1.73 2.13
C GLN A 14 -4.28 -0.94 1.86
N PHE A 15 -3.44 -0.73 2.88
CA PHE A 15 -2.15 -0.07 2.71
C PHE A 15 -1.24 -0.82 1.73
N ILE A 16 -1.14 -2.15 1.86
CA ILE A 16 -0.32 -2.98 0.99
C ILE A 16 -0.81 -2.90 -0.47
N ASN A 17 -2.13 -2.96 -0.70
CA ASN A 17 -2.66 -2.89 -2.06
C ASN A 17 -2.39 -1.53 -2.72
N LYS A 18 -2.53 -0.43 -1.97
CA LYS A 18 -2.19 0.93 -2.48
C LYS A 18 -0.71 1.05 -2.84
N ILE A 19 0.18 0.54 -1.99
CA ILE A 19 1.63 0.52 -2.27
C ILE A 19 1.89 -0.29 -3.54
N ARG A 20 1.32 -1.50 -3.67
CA ARG A 20 1.49 -2.36 -4.84
C ARG A 20 1.01 -1.68 -6.12
N GLU A 21 -0.19 -1.12 -6.10
CA GLU A 21 -0.78 -0.44 -7.25
C GLU A 21 0.11 0.70 -7.73
N HIS A 22 0.55 1.56 -6.82
CA HIS A 22 1.42 2.67 -7.19
C HIS A 22 2.78 2.22 -7.71
N LEU A 23 3.38 1.18 -7.11
CA LEU A 23 4.63 0.63 -7.60
C LEU A 23 4.49 0.04 -9.01
N ARG A 24 3.39 -0.65 -9.30
CA ARG A 24 3.10 -1.18 -10.64
C ARG A 24 3.01 -0.06 -11.68
N ILE A 25 2.31 1.02 -11.37
CA ILE A 25 2.15 2.16 -12.28
C ILE A 25 3.49 2.87 -12.50
N THR A 26 4.18 3.23 -11.41
CA THR A 26 5.41 4.04 -11.46
C THR A 26 6.59 3.28 -12.07
N TYR A 27 6.76 2.00 -11.73
CA TYR A 27 7.90 1.20 -12.17
C TYR A 27 7.56 0.24 -13.32
N LYS A 28 6.32 0.26 -13.83
CA LYS A 28 5.82 -0.60 -14.93
C LYS A 28 6.08 -2.09 -14.68
N VAL A 29 6.00 -2.51 -13.41
CA VAL A 29 6.12 -3.91 -13.00
C VAL A 29 4.74 -4.55 -13.10
N CYS A 30 4.59 -5.61 -13.89
CA CYS A 30 3.30 -6.28 -14.08
C CYS A 30 3.11 -7.46 -13.11
N ASP A 31 4.20 -8.05 -12.62
CA ASP A 31 4.15 -9.21 -11.73
C ASP A 31 3.98 -8.82 -10.26
N THR A 32 3.11 -9.56 -9.55
CA THR A 32 2.84 -9.32 -8.12
C THR A 32 4.05 -9.65 -7.24
N THR A 33 4.79 -10.69 -7.58
CA THR A 33 5.98 -11.12 -6.85
C THR A 33 7.09 -10.08 -7.00
N GLU A 34 7.33 -9.60 -8.22
CA GLU A 34 8.31 -8.53 -8.47
C GLU A 34 7.93 -7.23 -7.75
N THR A 35 6.64 -6.88 -7.76
CA THR A 35 6.12 -5.71 -7.04
C THR A 35 6.36 -5.84 -5.53
N ASP A 36 6.13 -7.03 -4.96
CA ASP A 36 6.36 -7.30 -3.53
C ASP A 36 7.85 -7.28 -3.17
N ILE A 37 8.71 -7.81 -4.03
CA ILE A 37 10.16 -7.73 -3.86
C ILE A 37 10.59 -6.26 -3.85
N LEU A 38 10.08 -5.47 -4.79
CA LEU A 38 10.39 -4.04 -4.87
C LEU A 38 9.88 -3.29 -3.62
N ALA A 39 8.65 -3.54 -3.19
CA ALA A 39 8.09 -2.94 -1.98
C ALA A 39 8.90 -3.24 -0.72
N ARG A 40 9.47 -4.46 -0.62
CA ARG A 40 10.37 -4.85 0.46
C ARG A 40 11.74 -4.19 0.35
N LYS A 41 12.33 -4.15 -0.86
CA LYS A 41 13.62 -3.47 -1.11
C LYS A 41 13.56 -1.97 -0.79
N LEU A 42 12.42 -1.33 -1.06
CA LEU A 42 12.18 0.08 -0.77
C LEU A 42 11.77 0.33 0.69
N GLY A 43 11.62 -0.72 1.51
CA GLY A 43 11.30 -0.60 2.93
C GLY A 43 9.85 -0.22 3.22
N PHE A 44 8.93 -0.33 2.26
CA PHE A 44 7.50 -0.05 2.46
C PHE A 44 6.78 -1.23 3.13
N ILE A 45 7.24 -2.45 2.86
CA ILE A 45 6.73 -3.70 3.45
C ILE A 45 7.88 -4.42 4.14
N ASN A 46 7.66 -4.93 5.34
CA ASN A 46 8.68 -5.68 6.08
C ASN A 46 8.72 -7.18 5.67
N SER A 47 9.65 -7.94 6.25
CA SER A 47 9.80 -9.38 5.98
C SER A 47 8.55 -10.21 6.34
N ALA A 48 7.74 -9.74 7.29
CA ALA A 48 6.47 -10.36 7.68
C ALA A 48 5.30 -9.99 6.75
N GLY A 49 5.55 -9.26 5.66
CA GLY A 49 4.50 -8.82 4.74
C GLY A 49 3.58 -7.73 5.31
N GLN A 50 4.01 -7.04 6.38
CA GLN A 50 3.26 -5.94 6.99
C GLN A 50 3.78 -4.59 6.51
N PRO A 51 2.93 -3.56 6.37
CA PRO A 51 3.36 -2.23 5.99
C PRO A 51 4.19 -1.59 7.11
N THR A 52 5.33 -1.01 6.76
CA THR A 52 6.17 -0.22 7.68
C THR A 52 5.52 1.14 7.93
N GLN A 53 6.07 1.93 8.87
CA GLN A 53 5.62 3.31 9.05
C GLN A 53 5.82 4.15 7.78
N LEU A 54 6.90 3.90 7.03
CA LEU A 54 7.16 4.54 5.73
C LEU A 54 6.10 4.12 4.70
N GLY A 55 5.80 2.82 4.60
CA GLY A 55 4.76 2.32 3.69
C GLY A 55 3.38 2.90 3.98
N LYS A 56 3.01 3.03 5.27
CA LYS A 56 1.74 3.67 5.67
C LYS A 56 1.68 5.14 5.27
N ARG A 57 2.77 5.88 5.50
CA ARG A 57 2.86 7.31 5.09
C ARG A 57 2.72 7.45 3.58
N LEU A 58 3.40 6.60 2.82
CA LEU A 58 3.34 6.61 1.36
C LEU A 58 1.91 6.37 0.86
N ALA A 59 1.25 5.33 1.37
CA ALA A 59 -0.12 5.02 0.97
C ALA A 59 -1.12 6.15 1.34
N ASN A 60 -0.92 6.83 2.46
CA ASN A 60 -1.72 8.01 2.82
C ASN A 60 -1.48 9.20 1.88
N ILE A 61 -0.25 9.41 1.41
CA ILE A 61 0.05 10.46 0.42
C ILE A 61 -0.71 10.16 -0.87
N PHE A 62 -0.75 8.90 -1.31
CA PHE A 62 -1.48 8.50 -2.51
C PHE A 62 -2.98 8.80 -2.42
N ASP A 63 -3.60 8.56 -1.27
CA ASP A 63 -5.00 8.93 -1.04
C ASP A 63 -5.23 10.44 -1.17
N GLN A 64 -4.30 11.26 -0.67
CA GLN A 64 -4.39 12.72 -0.74
C GLN A 64 -4.21 13.25 -2.18
N THR A 65 -3.31 12.64 -2.97
CA THR A 65 -3.12 13.02 -4.38
C THR A 65 -4.34 12.72 -5.25
N ASN A 66 -5.15 11.70 -4.94
CA ASN A 66 -6.38 11.42 -5.68
C ASN A 66 -7.53 12.38 -5.33
N ILE A 67 -7.54 12.98 -4.14
CA ILE A 67 -8.54 13.99 -3.74
C ILE A 67 -8.20 15.36 -4.35
N SER A 68 -6.92 15.68 -4.52
CA SER A 68 -6.49 16.99 -5.03
C SER A 68 -6.63 17.16 -6.55
N SER A 69 -7.03 16.11 -7.29
CA SER A 69 -7.27 16.19 -8.74
C SER A 69 -8.73 16.50 -9.11
N GLU A 70 -9.62 16.70 -8.13
CA GLU A 70 -11.04 17.07 -8.32
C GLU A 70 -11.35 18.54 -7.96
N LEU A 71 -10.34 19.41 -7.86
CA LEU A 71 -10.49 20.88 -7.69
C LEU A 71 -10.08 21.62 -8.96
#